data_AF-A0A2W0B2B2-F1
#
_entry.id   AF-A0A2W0B2B2-F1
#
_cell.length_a   1.000
_cell.length_b   1.000
_cell.length_c   1.000
_cell.angle_alpha   90.00
_cell.angle_beta   90.00
_cell.angle_gamma   90.00
#
_symmetry.space_group_name_H-M   'P 1'
#
loop_
_entity.id
_entity.type
_entity.pdbx_description
1 polymer ?
#
loop_
_entity_poly.entity_id
_entity_poly.type
_entity_poly.pdbx_seq_one_letter_code
_entity_poly.pdbx_strand_id
1 'polypeptide(L)' 'MIVLSPFAKGNGYNNSLYYDHGSTLRTFEEIFGVMPLLNDAANQKDLRDLFAVFP' A
#
# COMPACT_ATOMS: atom_id res chain seq x y z
N MET A 1 -6.01 6.01 -4.72
CA MET A 1 -6.33 5.27 -3.47
C MET A 1 -6.26 6.21 -2.28
N ILE A 2 -6.99 5.93 -1.19
CA ILE A 2 -6.98 6.71 0.06
C ILE A 2 -6.67 5.75 1.21
N VAL A 3 -5.82 6.15 2.15
CA VAL A 3 -5.47 5.38 3.35
C VAL A 3 -5.89 6.14 4.60
N LEU A 4 -6.64 5.49 5.49
CA LEU A 4 -7.01 5.99 6.80
C LEU A 4 -6.46 5.02 7.86
N SER A 5 -5.43 5.45 8.58
CA SER A 5 -4.72 4.64 9.56
C SER A 5 -4.02 5.54 10.59
N PRO A 6 -3.86 5.11 11.85
CA PRO A 6 -2.96 5.77 12.81
C PRO A 6 -1.52 5.88 12.31
N PHE A 7 -1.11 5.00 11.39
CA PHE A 7 0.23 4.98 10.78
C PHE A 7 0.29 5.70 9.43
N ALA A 8 -0.81 6.29 8.95
CA ALA A 8 -0.77 7.10 7.73
C ALA A 8 0.03 8.39 7.98
N LYS A 9 0.70 8.92 6.94
CA LYS A 9 1.48 10.19 7.05
C LYS A 9 0.64 11.38 7.55
N GLY A 10 -0.69 11.34 7.38
CA GLY A 10 -1.60 12.36 7.90
C GLY A 10 -1.44 13.72 7.22
N ASN A 11 -1.89 14.79 7.89
CA ASN A 11 -1.72 16.19 7.45
C ASN A 11 -2.19 16.51 6.01
N GLY A 12 -3.15 15.75 5.48
CA GLY A 12 -3.59 15.91 4.10
C GLY A 12 -2.55 15.49 3.05
N TYR A 13 -1.56 14.67 3.43
CA TYR A 13 -0.53 14.18 2.54
C TYR A 13 -1.14 13.49 1.31
N ASN A 14 -0.68 13.90 0.13
CA ASN A 14 -1.00 13.29 -1.15
C ASN A 14 0.28 13.05 -1.95
N ASN A 15 0.18 12.13 -2.91
CA ASN A 15 1.22 11.90 -3.91
C ASN A 15 0.59 11.71 -5.29
N SER A 16 1.43 11.76 -6.32
CA SER A 16 1.04 11.55 -7.73
C SER A 16 1.50 10.18 -8.25
N LEU A 17 1.77 9.23 -7.36
CA LEU A 17 2.16 7.87 -7.75
C LEU A 17 0.94 7.15 -8.34
N TYR A 18 1.15 6.49 -9.48
CA TYR A 18 0.11 5.68 -10.09
C TYR A 18 -0.09 4.39 -9.29
N TYR A 19 -1.33 4.14 -8.90
CA TYR A 19 -1.77 2.96 -8.16
C TYR A 19 -2.93 2.29 -8.90
N ASP A 20 -2.91 0.97 -8.94
CA ASP A 20 -4.01 0.17 -9.46
C ASP A 20 -4.77 -0.54 -8.30
N HIS A 21 -5.65 -1.48 -8.64
CA HIS A 21 -6.31 -2.31 -7.62
C HIS A 21 -5.36 -3.33 -6.96
N GLY A 22 -4.40 -3.89 -7.70
CA GLY A 22 -3.38 -4.78 -7.16
C GLY A 22 -2.39 -4.08 -6.21
N SER A 23 -2.18 -2.77 -6.29
CA SER A 23 -1.48 -1.97 -5.29
C SER A 23 -2.11 -2.12 -3.90
N THR A 24 -3.44 -2.16 -3.86
CA THR A 24 -4.19 -2.36 -2.62
C THR A 24 -4.02 -3.79 -2.11
N LEU A 25 -4.12 -4.79 -2.99
CA LEU A 25 -3.91 -6.19 -2.65
C LEU A 25 -2.51 -6.43 -2.10
N ARG A 26 -1.47 -5.99 -2.81
CA ARG A 26 -0.08 -6.09 -2.41
C ARG A 26 0.16 -5.47 -1.02
N THR A 27 -0.39 -4.28 -0.77
CA THR A 27 -0.23 -3.60 0.52
C THR A 27 -0.80 -4.44 1.67
N PHE A 28 -1.97 -5.05 1.50
CA PHE A 28 -2.55 -5.92 2.52
C PHE A 28 -1.75 -7.21 2.69
N GLU A 29 -1.29 -7.82 1.60
CA GLU A 29 -0.44 -9.01 1.66
C GLU A 29 0.86 -8.73 2.42
N GLU A 30 1.51 -7.59 2.18
CA GLU A 30 2.72 -7.16 2.89
C GLU A 30 2.43 -6.91 4.39
N ILE A 31 1.33 -6.21 4.74
CA ILE A 31 0.94 -5.96 6.14
C ILE A 31 0.64 -7.27 6.90
N PHE A 32 -0.01 -8.24 6.25
CA PHE A 32 -0.38 -9.51 6.88
C PHE A 32 0.69 -10.61 6.75
N GLY A 33 1.83 -10.31 6.12
CA GLY A 33 2.91 -11.27 5.91
C GLY A 33 2.54 -12.44 4.99
N VAL A 34 1.63 -12.21 4.03
CA VAL A 34 1.20 -13.23 3.06
C VAL A 34 2.33 -13.46 2.05
N MET A 35 2.83 -14.69 2.01
CA MET A 35 3.82 -15.11 1.02
C MET A 35 3.49 -16.52 0.52
N PRO A 36 3.58 -16.79 -0.80
CA PRO A 36 3.88 -15.83 -1.87
C PRO A 36 2.75 -14.83 -2.14
N LEU A 37 3.07 -13.65 -2.67
CA LEU A 37 2.09 -12.64 -3.11
C LEU A 37 1.18 -13.20 -4.21
N LEU A 38 -0.09 -12.80 -4.25
CA LEU A 38 -1.06 -13.40 -5.17
C LEU A 38 -1.01 -12.75 -6.55
N ASN A 39 -0.85 -13.60 -7.58
CA ASN A 39 -0.95 -13.22 -8.98
C ASN A 39 -0.13 -11.96 -9.32
N ASP A 40 -0.80 -10.95 -9.86
CA ASP A 40 -0.17 -9.73 -10.33
C ASP A 40 0.16 -8.74 -9.20
N ALA A 41 -0.27 -9.00 -7.96
CA ALA A 41 0.09 -8.16 -6.81
C ALA A 41 1.61 -8.04 -6.64
N ALA A 42 2.36 -9.10 -7.01
CA ALA A 42 3.82 -9.09 -7.01
C ALA A 42 4.44 -8.02 -7.93
N ASN A 43 3.75 -7.63 -9.00
CA ASN A 43 4.23 -6.66 -9.99
C ASN A 43 3.72 -5.23 -9.73
N GLN A 44 2.71 -5.05 -8.88
CA GLN A 44 2.12 -3.75 -8.59
C GLN A 44 2.92 -2.96 -7.55
N LYS A 45 2.80 -1.64 -7.54
CA LYS A 45 3.40 -0.79 -6.48
C LYS A 45 2.52 -0.83 -5.24
N ASP A 46 3.10 -1.04 -4.06
CA ASP A 46 2.36 -0.92 -2.80
C ASP A 46 2.08 0.55 -2.43
N LEU A 47 1.26 0.73 -1.40
CA LEU A 47 0.85 2.04 -0.87
C LEU A 47 1.80 2.57 0.22
N ARG A 48 3.03 2.04 0.37
CA ARG A 48 3.95 2.39 1.49
C ARG A 48 4.19 3.89 1.65
N ASP A 49 4.18 4.63 0.54
CA ASP A 49 4.41 6.07 0.56
C ASP A 49 3.28 6.85 1.25
N LEU A 50 2.11 6.25 1.45
CA LEU A 50 1.01 6.85 2.23
C LEU A 50 1.15 6.61 3.73
N PHE A 51 2.10 5.77 4.17
CA PHE A 51 2.35 5.42 5.56
C PHE A 51 3.63 6.09 6.09
N ALA A 52 3.61 6.46 7.37
CA ALA A 52 4.79 6.91 8.11
C ALA A 52 5.64 5.74 8.60
N VAL A 53 5.00 4.59 8.84
CA VAL A 53 5.63 3.32 9.23
C VAL A 53 5.03 2.20 8.37
N PHE A 54 5.88 1.42 7.73
CA PHE A 54 5.52 0.31 6.84
C PHE A 54 6.72 -0.65 6.69
N PRO A 55 6.52 -1.97 6.55
CA PRO A 55 5.29 -2.75 6.70
C PRO A 55 4.89 -2.95 8.16
#